data_AF-A0A4Q3G7S2-F1
#
_entry.id   AF-A0A4Q3G7S2-F1
#
_cell.length_a   1.000
_cell.length_b   1.000
_cell.length_c   1.000
_cell.angle_alpha   90.00
_cell.angle_beta   90.00
_cell.angle_gamma   90.00
#
_symmetry.space_group_name_H-M   'P 1'
#
loop_
_entity.id
_entity.type
_entity.pdbx_description
1 polymer ?
#
loop_
_entity_poly.entity_id
_entity_poly.type
_entity_poly.pdbx_seq_one_letter_code
_entity_poly.pdbx_strand_id
1 'polypeptide(L)'
;MPSHVSQRAFRKASVASLASSVVSAICLFVSLKLALDAAGATAVGVWALIQGVMLISRIMDGGGTTNVVKRVSLAVGEGRAAEIGPIMVSGLLLTFVPTAVLGALLWLPTLTVVAGQPGVPLTNAQVGELVTLSVVNGIVAVVAMTLLSVLEGAGHQVSRYAVVMAAGITLLFSSLLLTPPYGVIGFMYAY
;
A
#
# COMPACT_ATOMS: atom_id res chain seq x y z
N MET A 1 0.32 -29.19 23.77
CA MET A 1 1.75 -28.93 23.55
C MET A 1 1.96 -28.49 22.11
N PRO A 2 2.40 -27.25 21.83
CA PRO A 2 2.74 -26.86 20.47
C PRO A 2 3.88 -27.77 19.97
N SER A 3 3.64 -28.49 18.87
CA SER A 3 4.65 -29.37 18.28
C SER A 3 5.88 -28.53 17.90
N HIS A 4 7.09 -29.10 18.03
CA HIS A 4 8.36 -28.44 17.66
C HIS A 4 8.36 -27.88 16.21
N VAL A 5 7.48 -28.39 15.35
CA VAL A 5 7.25 -27.89 13.98
C VAL A 5 6.70 -26.45 13.98
N SER A 6 5.81 -26.10 14.91
CA SER A 6 5.22 -24.76 15.00
C SER A 6 6.23 -23.67 15.39
N GLN A 7 7.18 -23.98 16.28
CA GLN A 7 8.21 -23.02 16.72
C GLN A 7 9.19 -22.67 15.59
N ARG A 8 9.59 -23.65 14.78
CA ARG A 8 10.49 -23.40 13.64
C ARG A 8 9.81 -22.55 12.57
N ALA A 9 8.53 -22.82 12.28
CA ALA A 9 7.75 -22.03 11.33
C ALA A 9 7.57 -20.59 11.80
N PHE A 10 7.20 -20.40 13.08
CA PHE A 10 7.09 -19.08 13.69
C PHE A 10 8.40 -18.29 13.60
N ARG A 11 9.53 -18.90 14.00
CA ARG A 11 10.85 -18.23 13.93
C ARG A 11 11.21 -17.78 12.52
N LYS A 12 10.96 -18.60 11.50
CA LYS A 12 11.21 -18.24 10.10
C LYS A 12 10.34 -17.06 9.66
N ALA A 13 9.06 -17.06 10.00
CA ALA A 13 8.15 -15.96 9.70
C ALA A 13 8.57 -14.65 10.38
N SER A 14 8.99 -14.70 11.64
CA SER A 14 9.48 -13.52 12.37
C SER A 14 10.74 -12.91 11.74
N VAL A 15 11.71 -13.75 11.36
CA VAL A 15 12.93 -13.29 10.69
C VAL A 15 12.60 -12.69 9.31
N ALA A 16 11.72 -13.34 8.54
CA ALA A 16 11.27 -12.82 7.24
C ALA A 16 10.53 -11.48 7.39
N SER A 17 9.69 -11.34 8.43
CA SER A 17 9.02 -10.08 8.74
C SER A 17 10.02 -8.97 9.02
N LEU A 18 10.99 -9.22 9.91
CA LEU A 18 12.00 -8.22 10.26
C LEU A 18 12.81 -7.80 9.03
N ALA A 19 13.27 -8.76 8.23
CA ALA A 19 13.99 -8.49 6.99
C ALA A 19 13.14 -7.64 6.03
N SER A 20 11.85 -7.99 5.85
CA SER A 20 10.96 -7.24 4.98
C SER A 20 10.73 -5.80 5.44
N SER A 21 10.61 -5.57 6.75
CA SER A 21 10.47 -4.22 7.31
C SER A 21 11.73 -3.38 7.09
N VAL A 22 12.92 -3.97 7.29
CA VAL A 22 14.21 -3.29 7.06
C VAL A 22 14.38 -2.93 5.58
N VAL A 23 14.13 -3.88 4.68
CA VAL A 23 14.21 -3.64 3.23
C VAL A 23 13.23 -2.55 2.82
N SER A 24 11.97 -2.64 3.25
CA SER A 24 10.94 -1.63 2.92
C SER A 24 11.33 -0.24 3.44
N ALA A 25 11.86 -0.15 4.67
CA ALA A 25 12.30 1.12 5.25
C ALA A 25 13.46 1.74 4.47
N ILE A 26 14.48 0.94 4.10
CA ILE A 26 15.62 1.42 3.30
C ILE A 26 15.16 1.88 1.92
N CYS A 27 14.37 1.06 1.21
CA CYS A 27 13.88 1.38 -0.12
C CYS A 27 13.01 2.65 -0.11
N LEU A 28 12.09 2.78 0.85
CA LEU A 28 11.24 3.96 0.98
C LEU A 28 12.07 5.20 1.34
N PHE A 29 13.03 5.09 2.26
CA PHE A 29 13.91 6.19 2.64
C PHE A 29 14.71 6.71 1.44
N VAL A 30 15.36 5.82 0.69
CA VAL A 30 16.14 6.21 -0.49
C VAL A 30 15.24 6.83 -1.57
N SER A 31 14.07 6.24 -1.81
CA SER A 31 13.11 6.77 -2.80
C SER A 31 12.59 8.17 -2.42
N LEU A 32 12.29 8.40 -1.15
CA LEU A 32 11.92 9.71 -0.63
C LEU A 32 13.08 10.71 -0.70
N LYS A 33 14.31 10.28 -0.42
CA LYS A 33 15.49 11.14 -0.57
C LYS A 33 15.68 11.58 -2.01
N LEU A 34 15.51 10.67 -2.97
CA LEU A 34 15.54 10.99 -4.40
C LEU A 34 14.43 11.97 -4.78
N ALA A 35 13.21 11.79 -4.26
CA ALA A 35 12.11 12.71 -4.51
C ALA A 35 12.39 14.11 -3.94
N LEU A 36 12.98 14.19 -2.74
CA LEU A 36 13.40 15.44 -2.13
C LEU A 36 14.48 16.14 -2.96
N ASP A 37 15.46 15.41 -3.47
CA ASP A 37 16.55 15.97 -4.28
C ASP A 37 16.06 16.44 -5.65
N ALA A 38 15.11 15.71 -6.25
CA ALA A 38 14.60 16.03 -7.60
C ALA A 38 13.52 17.11 -7.61
N ALA A 39 12.59 17.11 -6.64
CA ALA A 39 11.41 17.98 -6.63
C ALA A 39 11.42 19.06 -5.56
N GLY A 40 12.32 18.95 -4.57
CA GLY A 40 12.38 19.84 -3.42
C GLY A 40 11.37 19.50 -2.33
N ALA A 41 11.64 20.00 -1.12
CA ALA A 41 10.86 19.70 0.08
C ALA A 41 9.39 20.15 -0.03
N THR A 42 9.13 21.29 -0.67
CA THR A 42 7.76 21.82 -0.78
C THR A 42 6.87 20.93 -1.64
N ALA A 43 7.37 20.44 -2.79
CA ALA A 43 6.60 19.56 -3.66
C ALA A 43 6.31 18.20 -3.00
N VAL A 44 7.31 17.63 -2.30
CA VAL A 44 7.13 16.40 -1.50
C VAL A 44 6.15 16.64 -0.35
N GLY A 45 6.17 17.82 0.28
CA GLY A 45 5.20 18.22 1.30
C GLY A 45 3.76 18.25 0.78
N VAL A 46 3.54 18.75 -0.44
CA VAL A 46 2.23 18.73 -1.10
C VAL A 46 1.76 17.31 -1.36
N TRP A 47 2.63 16.44 -1.88
CA TRP A 47 2.32 15.02 -2.02
C TRP A 47 1.95 14.37 -0.68
N ALA A 48 2.72 14.62 0.37
CA ALA A 48 2.46 14.08 1.70
C ALA A 48 1.12 14.56 2.27
N LEU A 49 0.74 15.82 2.03
CA LEU A 49 -0.55 16.38 2.39
C LEU A 49 -1.70 15.65 1.66
N ILE A 50 -1.57 15.45 0.35
CA ILE A 50 -2.55 14.69 -0.45
C ILE A 50 -2.69 13.26 0.09
N GLN A 51 -1.57 12.58 0.33
CA GLN A 51 -1.57 11.23 0.91
C GLN A 51 -2.24 11.20 2.28
N GLY A 52 -1.96 12.20 3.14
CA GLY A 52 -2.57 12.34 4.46
C GLY A 52 -4.10 12.42 4.41
N VAL A 53 -4.64 13.19 3.46
CA VAL A 53 -6.10 13.23 3.23
C VAL A 53 -6.62 11.91 2.69
N MET A 54 -5.89 11.29 1.76
CA MET A 54 -6.29 10.02 1.15
C MET A 54 -6.27 8.83 2.12
N LEU A 55 -5.56 8.91 3.25
CA LEU A 55 -5.67 7.90 4.31
C LEU A 55 -7.10 7.75 4.85
N ILE A 56 -7.94 8.79 4.76
CA ILE A 56 -9.35 8.71 5.15
C ILE A 56 -10.10 7.69 4.28
N SER A 57 -9.81 7.64 2.98
CA SER A 57 -10.41 6.65 2.07
C SER A 57 -10.02 5.20 2.42
N ARG A 58 -8.95 5.03 3.22
CA ARG A 58 -8.34 3.74 3.56
C ARG A 58 -8.64 3.26 4.99
N ILE A 59 -9.59 3.89 5.67
CA ILE A 59 -10.00 3.50 7.04
C ILE A 59 -10.44 2.01 7.10
N MET A 60 -10.97 1.48 6.00
CA MET A 60 -11.45 0.10 5.92
C MET A 60 -10.32 -0.95 5.83
N ASP A 61 -9.09 -0.54 5.52
CA ASP A 61 -7.95 -1.43 5.31
C ASP A 61 -7.73 -2.35 6.51
N GLY A 62 -7.73 -1.80 7.73
CA GLY A 62 -7.43 -2.55 8.95
C GLY A 62 -8.49 -3.60 9.31
N GLY A 63 -9.77 -3.22 9.22
CA GLY A 63 -10.88 -4.12 9.57
C GLY A 63 -11.13 -5.21 8.53
N GLY A 64 -11.05 -4.86 7.24
CA GLY A 64 -11.28 -5.80 6.15
C GLY A 64 -10.20 -6.89 6.07
N THR A 65 -8.92 -6.48 6.09
CA THR A 65 -7.78 -7.40 5.99
C THR A 65 -7.74 -8.40 7.14
N THR A 66 -7.93 -7.95 8.39
CA THR A 66 -7.96 -8.81 9.58
C THR A 66 -9.06 -9.88 9.48
N ASN A 67 -10.25 -9.50 8.99
CA ASN A 67 -11.35 -10.43 8.79
C ASN A 67 -11.03 -11.47 7.70
N VAL A 68 -10.39 -11.06 6.60
CA VAL A 68 -9.95 -11.99 5.54
C VAL A 68 -8.94 -12.99 6.09
N VAL A 69 -7.90 -12.55 6.80
CA VAL A 69 -6.91 -13.43 7.45
C VAL A 69 -7.62 -14.47 8.31
N LYS A 70 -8.50 -14.01 9.23
CA LYS A 70 -9.21 -14.90 10.15
C LYS A 70 -10.09 -15.93 9.42
N ARG A 71 -10.86 -15.50 8.42
CA ARG A 71 -11.77 -16.38 7.68
C ARG A 71 -11.01 -17.41 6.84
N VAL A 72 -9.92 -16.99 6.19
CA VAL A 72 -9.06 -17.92 5.43
C VAL A 72 -8.39 -18.91 6.38
N SER A 73 -7.87 -18.48 7.53
CA SER A 73 -7.28 -19.39 8.51
C SER A 73 -8.27 -20.43 9.03
N LEU A 74 -9.52 -20.04 9.29
CA LEU A 74 -10.58 -20.98 9.68
C LEU A 74 -10.89 -21.98 8.56
N ALA A 75 -11.07 -21.49 7.33
CA ALA A 75 -11.35 -22.36 6.18
C ALA A 75 -10.22 -23.37 5.93
N VAL A 76 -8.95 -22.94 6.04
CA VAL A 76 -7.79 -23.83 5.92
C VAL A 76 -7.73 -24.84 7.07
N GLY A 77 -7.97 -24.40 8.32
CA GLY A 77 -7.98 -25.27 9.49
C GLY A 77 -9.06 -26.34 9.45
N GLU A 78 -10.19 -26.05 8.80
CA GLU A 78 -11.33 -26.97 8.63
C GLU A 78 -11.28 -27.77 7.32
N GLY A 79 -10.23 -27.61 6.50
CA GLY A 79 -10.09 -28.30 5.21
C GLY A 79 -11.04 -27.80 4.11
N ARG A 80 -11.68 -26.64 4.29
CA ARG A 80 -12.64 -26.02 3.36
C ARG A 80 -11.96 -25.12 2.33
N ALA A 81 -10.97 -25.65 1.61
CA ALA A 81 -10.15 -24.87 0.67
C ALA A 81 -10.98 -24.19 -0.44
N ALA A 82 -12.11 -24.79 -0.85
CA ALA A 82 -13.01 -24.22 -1.85
C ALA A 82 -13.64 -22.87 -1.43
N GLU A 83 -13.69 -22.55 -0.14
CA GLU A 83 -14.26 -21.30 0.36
C GLU A 83 -13.29 -20.11 0.31
N ILE A 84 -12.00 -20.35 0.08
CA ILE A 84 -10.98 -19.28 0.06
C ILE A 84 -11.26 -18.25 -1.06
N GLY A 85 -11.66 -18.71 -2.25
CA GLY A 85 -12.01 -17.84 -3.38
C GLY A 85 -13.17 -16.90 -3.06
N PRO A 86 -14.33 -17.40 -2.63
CA PRO A 86 -15.45 -16.56 -2.18
C PRO A 86 -15.09 -15.58 -1.04
N ILE A 87 -14.27 -16.01 -0.07
CA ILE A 87 -13.78 -15.14 1.01
C ILE A 87 -12.94 -14.00 0.45
N MET A 88 -12.03 -14.31 -0.48
CA MET A 88 -11.17 -13.32 -1.15
C MET A 88 -12.01 -12.30 -1.92
N VAL A 89 -12.97 -12.74 -2.74
CA VAL A 89 -13.84 -11.85 -3.51
C VAL A 89 -14.68 -10.95 -2.59
N SER A 90 -15.25 -11.53 -1.54
CA SER A 90 -16.05 -10.76 -0.56
C SER A 90 -15.19 -9.74 0.18
N GLY A 91 -13.96 -10.13 0.57
CA GLY A 91 -12.99 -9.24 1.19
C GLY A 91 -12.59 -8.10 0.26
N LEU A 92 -12.33 -8.40 -1.02
CA LEU A 92 -12.02 -7.40 -2.04
C LEU A 92 -13.17 -6.42 -2.22
N LEU A 93 -14.41 -6.89 -2.38
CA LEU A 93 -15.56 -5.99 -2.54
C LEU A 93 -15.77 -5.10 -1.32
N LEU A 94 -15.60 -5.66 -0.12
CA LEU A 94 -15.78 -4.93 1.15
C LEU A 94 -14.75 -3.83 1.35
N THR A 95 -13.54 -3.97 0.79
CA THR A 95 -12.47 -2.97 0.95
C THR A 95 -12.37 -2.06 -0.27
N PHE A 96 -12.39 -2.61 -1.48
CA PHE A 96 -12.29 -1.88 -2.75
C PHE A 96 -13.41 -0.85 -2.93
N VAL A 97 -14.68 -1.26 -2.76
CA VAL A 97 -15.82 -0.40 -3.09
C VAL A 97 -15.83 0.84 -2.20
N PRO A 98 -15.73 0.73 -0.85
CA PRO A 98 -15.64 1.90 0.00
C PRO A 98 -14.44 2.79 -0.31
N THR A 99 -13.26 2.21 -0.54
CA THR A 99 -12.04 3.00 -0.85
C THR A 99 -12.20 3.76 -2.16
N ALA A 100 -12.75 3.15 -3.21
CA ALA A 100 -13.00 3.81 -4.48
C ALA A 100 -14.03 4.93 -4.36
N VAL A 101 -15.14 4.68 -3.65
CA VAL A 101 -16.20 5.68 -3.42
C VAL A 101 -15.67 6.84 -2.59
N LEU A 102 -15.01 6.58 -1.46
CA LEU A 102 -14.45 7.63 -0.63
C LEU A 102 -13.32 8.39 -1.34
N GLY A 103 -12.46 7.69 -2.09
CA GLY A 103 -11.42 8.32 -2.90
C GLY A 103 -12.00 9.27 -3.96
N ALA A 104 -13.06 8.85 -4.65
CA ALA A 104 -13.76 9.70 -5.61
C ALA A 104 -14.44 10.91 -4.94
N LEU A 105 -15.07 10.72 -3.78
CA LEU A 105 -15.69 11.80 -3.00
C LEU A 105 -14.65 12.81 -2.48
N LEU A 106 -13.46 12.35 -2.10
CA LEU A 106 -12.37 13.19 -1.60
C LEU A 106 -11.58 13.87 -2.73
N TRP A 107 -11.65 13.35 -3.96
CA TRP A 107 -10.87 13.84 -5.10
C TRP A 107 -11.03 15.36 -5.32
N LEU A 108 -12.27 15.84 -5.45
CA LEU A 108 -12.53 17.26 -5.75
C LEU A 108 -12.22 18.18 -4.55
N PRO A 109 -12.65 17.87 -3.30
CA PRO A 109 -12.25 18.64 -2.13
C PRO A 109 -10.73 18.74 -1.97
N THR A 110 -9.99 17.63 -2.14
CA THR A 110 -8.52 17.65 -2.04
C THR A 110 -7.90 18.53 -3.13
N LEU A 111 -8.34 18.40 -4.38
CA LEU A 111 -7.84 19.22 -5.47
C LEU A 111 -8.06 20.71 -5.20
N THR A 112 -9.28 21.10 -4.84
CA THR A 112 -9.64 22.51 -4.61
C THR A 112 -8.87 23.13 -3.44
N VAL A 113 -8.73 22.40 -2.32
CA VAL A 113 -8.00 22.88 -1.15
C VAL A 113 -6.50 22.98 -1.42
N VAL A 114 -5.90 21.98 -2.06
CA VAL A 114 -4.45 21.94 -2.29
C VAL A 114 -4.04 22.92 -3.40
N ALA A 115 -4.75 22.94 -4.52
CA ALA A 115 -4.44 23.86 -5.62
C ALA A 115 -4.70 25.34 -5.26
N GLY A 116 -5.59 25.60 -4.29
CA GLY A 116 -5.87 26.94 -3.78
C GLY A 116 -4.85 27.49 -2.78
N GLN A 117 -3.88 26.68 -2.32
CA GLN A 117 -2.92 27.13 -1.32
C GLN A 117 -1.82 28.01 -1.94
N PRO A 118 -1.55 29.20 -1.38
CA PRO A 118 -0.46 30.05 -1.84
C PRO A 118 0.91 29.39 -1.58
N GLY A 119 1.83 29.51 -2.53
CA GLY A 119 3.20 28.98 -2.40
C GLY A 119 3.38 27.51 -2.80
N VAL A 120 2.35 26.88 -3.38
CA VAL A 120 2.46 25.54 -3.98
C VAL A 120 3.29 25.63 -5.28
N PRO A 121 4.43 24.92 -5.40
CA PRO A 121 5.32 25.00 -6.56
C PRO A 121 4.83 24.14 -7.75
N LEU A 122 3.60 23.62 -7.70
CA LEU A 122 3.02 22.71 -8.67
C LEU A 122 1.87 23.40 -9.41
N THR A 123 1.73 23.10 -10.69
CA THR A 123 0.56 23.55 -11.47
C THR A 123 -0.71 22.82 -11.05
N ASN A 124 -1.88 23.41 -11.28
CA ASN A 124 -3.17 22.78 -10.98
C ASN A 124 -3.33 21.41 -11.68
N ALA A 125 -2.77 21.26 -12.88
CA ALA A 125 -2.77 19.99 -13.60
C ALA A 125 -1.95 18.92 -12.86
N GLN A 126 -0.75 19.25 -12.39
CA GLN A 126 0.09 18.35 -11.60
C GLN A 126 -0.54 17.98 -10.26
N VAL A 127 -1.21 18.92 -9.59
CA VAL A 127 -1.96 18.62 -8.36
C VAL A 127 -3.11 17.66 -8.67
N GLY A 128 -3.88 17.90 -9.74
CA GLY A 128 -4.95 17.00 -10.18
C GLY A 128 -4.43 15.59 -10.52
N GLU A 129 -3.26 15.50 -11.15
CA GLU A 129 -2.59 14.23 -11.43
C GLU A 129 -2.18 13.52 -10.13
N LEU A 130 -1.53 14.21 -9.18
CA LEU A 130 -1.17 13.63 -7.88
C LEU A 130 -2.38 13.11 -7.10
N VAL A 131 -3.48 13.88 -7.06
CA VAL A 131 -4.71 13.45 -6.39
C VAL A 131 -5.28 12.21 -7.06
N THR A 132 -5.31 12.18 -8.39
CA THR A 132 -5.80 11.02 -9.17
C THR A 132 -4.95 9.77 -8.92
N LEU A 133 -3.62 9.91 -9.02
CA LEU A 133 -2.70 8.81 -8.74
C LEU A 133 -2.82 8.34 -7.30
N SER A 134 -3.06 9.22 -6.34
CA SER A 134 -3.22 8.85 -4.93
C SER A 134 -4.48 8.01 -4.71
N VAL A 135 -5.57 8.32 -5.39
CA VAL A 135 -6.81 7.52 -5.36
C VAL A 135 -6.57 6.15 -6.00
N VAL A 136 -5.94 6.11 -7.16
CA VAL A 136 -5.60 4.84 -7.85
C VAL A 136 -4.68 3.98 -6.97
N ASN A 137 -3.64 4.57 -6.38
CA ASN A 137 -2.74 3.85 -5.48
C ASN A 137 -3.49 3.33 -4.25
N GLY A 138 -4.40 4.12 -3.64
CA GLY A 138 -5.23 3.64 -2.54
C GLY A 138 -6.04 2.39 -2.92
N ILE A 139 -6.63 2.39 -4.11
CA ILE A 139 -7.37 1.24 -4.66
C ILE A 139 -6.46 0.02 -4.87
N VAL A 140 -5.32 0.21 -5.52
CA VAL A 140 -4.35 -0.87 -5.80
C VAL A 140 -3.80 -1.45 -4.50
N ALA A 141 -3.46 -0.59 -3.54
CA ALA A 141 -2.96 -0.99 -2.23
C ALA A 141 -3.96 -1.87 -1.48
N VAL A 142 -5.25 -1.53 -1.54
CA VAL A 142 -6.31 -2.34 -0.91
C VAL A 142 -6.43 -3.73 -1.53
N VAL A 143 -6.37 -3.81 -2.86
CA VAL A 143 -6.38 -5.09 -3.57
C VAL A 143 -5.16 -5.92 -3.16
N ALA A 144 -3.97 -5.32 -3.21
CA ALA A 144 -2.72 -5.97 -2.82
C ALA A 144 -2.77 -6.46 -1.37
N MET A 145 -3.20 -5.62 -0.43
CA MET A 145 -3.31 -5.98 0.99
C MET A 145 -4.29 -7.13 1.21
N THR A 146 -5.41 -7.15 0.50
CA THR A 146 -6.38 -8.25 0.60
C THR A 146 -5.77 -9.57 0.11
N LEU A 147 -5.02 -9.56 -1.00
CA LEU A 147 -4.32 -10.75 -1.50
C LEU A 147 -3.23 -11.22 -0.53
N LEU A 148 -2.46 -10.29 0.05
CA LEU A 148 -1.46 -10.61 1.07
C LEU A 148 -2.11 -11.18 2.35
N SER A 149 -3.29 -10.71 2.73
CA SER A 149 -4.08 -11.26 3.84
C SER A 149 -4.55 -12.69 3.58
N VAL A 150 -4.86 -13.05 2.34
CA VAL A 150 -5.17 -14.45 1.98
C VAL A 150 -3.94 -15.33 2.17
N LEU A 151 -2.76 -14.89 1.71
CA LEU A 151 -1.50 -15.63 1.93
C LEU A 151 -1.20 -15.80 3.42
N GLU A 152 -1.37 -14.74 4.20
CA GLU A 152 -1.19 -14.77 5.65
C GLU A 152 -2.17 -15.74 6.32
N GLY A 153 -3.45 -15.65 5.98
CA GLY A 153 -4.50 -16.53 6.50
C GLY A 153 -4.26 -18.00 6.17
N ALA A 154 -3.70 -18.29 4.98
CA ALA A 154 -3.33 -19.63 4.55
C ALA A 154 -2.01 -20.14 5.16
N GLY A 155 -1.33 -19.36 6.00
CA GLY A 155 -0.07 -19.75 6.64
C GLY A 155 1.18 -19.53 5.80
N HIS A 156 1.08 -18.89 4.63
CA HIS A 156 2.19 -18.58 3.73
C HIS A 156 2.89 -17.24 4.07
N GLN A 157 3.21 -17.03 5.35
CA GLN A 157 3.78 -15.75 5.81
C GLN A 157 5.12 -15.41 5.14
N VAL A 158 6.00 -16.40 4.94
CA VAL A 158 7.30 -16.17 4.29
C VAL A 158 7.11 -15.67 2.85
N SER A 159 6.17 -16.24 2.10
CA SER A 159 5.85 -15.80 0.74
C SER A 159 5.28 -14.38 0.73
N ARG A 160 4.40 -14.05 1.68
CA ARG A 160 3.91 -12.67 1.86
C ARG A 160 5.07 -11.68 2.03
N TYR A 161 6.01 -11.97 2.94
CA TYR A 161 7.15 -11.07 3.18
C TYR A 161 8.11 -11.00 1.99
N ALA A 162 8.27 -12.08 1.24
CA ALA A 162 9.04 -12.06 -0.01
C ALA A 162 8.41 -11.11 -1.05
N VAL A 163 7.09 -11.13 -1.21
CA VAL A 163 6.37 -10.19 -2.10
C VAL A 163 6.55 -8.75 -1.63
N VAL A 164 6.46 -8.48 -0.33
CA VAL A 164 6.67 -7.12 0.23
C VAL A 164 8.10 -6.62 -0.04
N MET A 165 9.12 -7.47 0.15
CA MET A 165 10.50 -7.12 -0.18
C MET A 165 10.67 -6.83 -1.67
N ALA A 166 10.11 -7.68 -2.54
CA ALA A 166 10.16 -7.48 -3.98
C ALA A 166 9.50 -6.14 -4.37
N ALA A 167 8.34 -5.82 -3.79
CA ALA A 167 7.65 -4.55 -4.03
C ALA A 167 8.50 -3.34 -3.60
N GLY A 168 9.17 -3.40 -2.44
CA GLY A 168 10.08 -2.34 -1.99
C GLY A 168 11.27 -2.15 -2.94
N ILE A 169 11.84 -3.25 -3.44
CA ILE A 169 12.93 -3.19 -4.42
C ILE A 169 12.43 -2.61 -5.75
N THR A 170 11.25 -3.02 -6.22
CA THR A 170 10.62 -2.46 -7.42
C THR A 170 10.36 -0.97 -7.28
N LEU A 171 9.83 -0.51 -6.13
CA LEU A 171 9.65 0.91 -5.82
C LEU A 171 10.96 1.69 -5.97
N LEU A 172 12.05 1.17 -5.41
CA LEU A 172 13.35 1.82 -5.50
C LEU A 172 13.85 1.94 -6.95
N PHE A 173 13.79 0.85 -7.72
CA PHE A 173 14.21 0.87 -9.12
C PHE A 173 13.34 1.78 -9.99
N SER A 174 12.01 1.73 -9.81
CA SER A 174 11.08 2.64 -10.48
C SER A 174 11.35 4.09 -10.11
N SER A 175 11.63 4.38 -8.84
CA SER A 175 11.96 5.72 -8.37
C SER A 175 13.28 6.24 -8.96
N LEU A 176 14.29 5.38 -9.09
CA LEU A 176 15.56 5.74 -9.74
C LEU A 176 15.36 6.13 -11.22
N LEU A 177 14.39 5.52 -11.90
CA LEU A 177 14.11 5.76 -13.31
C LEU A 177 13.18 6.98 -13.52
N LEU A 178 12.11 7.08 -12.74
CA LEU A 178 11.00 8.01 -12.98
C LEU A 178 11.15 9.33 -12.22
N THR A 179 11.71 9.31 -11.01
CA THR A 179 11.79 10.51 -10.17
C THR A 179 12.74 11.59 -10.72
N PRO A 180 13.94 11.28 -11.27
CA PRO A 180 14.82 12.33 -11.80
C PRO A 180 14.21 13.16 -12.95
N PRO A 181 13.57 12.58 -13.99
CA PRO A 181 12.99 13.37 -15.07
C PRO A 181 11.64 14.04 -14.73
N TYR A 182 10.84 13.46 -13.83
CA TYR A 182 9.46 13.90 -13.59
C TYR A 182 9.22 14.45 -12.17
N GLY A 183 10.25 14.55 -11.33
CA GLY A 183 10.16 15.03 -9.96
C GLY A 183 9.14 14.24 -9.12
N VAL A 184 8.27 14.94 -8.40
CA VAL A 184 7.29 14.34 -7.49
C VAL A 184 6.23 13.50 -8.21
N ILE A 185 5.92 13.83 -9.47
CA ILE A 185 5.00 13.05 -10.30
C ILE A 185 5.63 11.69 -10.63
N GLY A 186 6.90 11.69 -11.03
CA GLY A 186 7.66 10.46 -11.27
C GLY A 186 7.75 9.56 -10.05
N PHE A 187 7.98 10.16 -8.88
CA PHE A 187 7.94 9.43 -7.61
C PHE A 187 6.55 8.81 -7.37
N MET A 188 5.47 9.54 -7.62
CA MET A 188 4.11 9.02 -7.44
C MET A 188 3.77 7.89 -8.41
N TYR A 189 4.30 7.89 -9.64
CA TYR A 189 4.15 6.76 -10.55
C TYR A 189 4.93 5.51 -10.11
N ALA A 190 6.05 5.71 -9.41
CA ALA A 190 6.84 4.62 -8.84
C ALA A 190 6.22 4.04 -7.56
N TYR A 191 5.48 4.86 -6.81
CA TYR A 191 4.91 4.61 -5.48
C TYR A 191 3.60 3.84 -5.50
#